data_AF-A0AA41SI91-F1
#
_entry.id   AF-A0AA41SI91-F1
#
_cell.length_a   1.000
_cell.length_b   1.000
_cell.length_c   1.000
_cell.angle_alpha   90.00
_cell.angle_beta   90.00
_cell.angle_gamma   90.00
#
_symmetry.space_group_name_H-M   'P 1'
#
loop_
_entity.id
_entity.type
_entity.pdbx_description
1 polymer ?
#
loop_
_entity_poly.entity_id
_entity_poly.type
_entity_poly.pdbx_seq_one_letter_code
_entity_poly.pdbx_strand_id
1 'polypeptide(L)'
;MIHFNAAQNWAVDFSSISLIDKIKIFFTHKWPTDVESVAIHEIGHVLGLDHSSIPEAVMYFETPSGKKKVDLTLDDVNGDQALYGSNPNVNLDSLKRKNSASKSFGLKEI
;
A
#
# COMPACT_ATOMS: atom_id res chain seq x y z
N MET A 1 -15.80 -11.77 1.08
CA MET A 1 -16.45 -11.27 -0.15
C MET A 1 -16.10 -9.80 -0.26
N ILE A 2 -15.48 -9.37 -1.36
CA ILE A 2 -14.98 -7.99 -1.51
C ILE A 2 -16.09 -7.14 -2.12
N HIS A 3 -16.50 -6.07 -1.43
CA HIS A 3 -17.52 -5.14 -1.88
C HIS A 3 -16.95 -3.73 -1.98
N PHE A 4 -17.13 -3.07 -3.12
CA PHE A 4 -16.78 -1.67 -3.30
C PHE A 4 -18.05 -0.82 -3.30
N ASN A 5 -18.05 0.28 -2.53
CA ASN A 5 -19.16 1.22 -2.52
C ASN A 5 -19.23 1.99 -3.84
N ALA A 6 -20.28 1.78 -4.63
CA ALA A 6 -20.47 2.48 -5.91
C ALA A 6 -20.65 4.01 -5.76
N ALA A 7 -21.02 4.51 -4.58
CA ALA A 7 -21.17 5.94 -4.33
C ALA A 7 -19.83 6.65 -4.02
N GLN A 8 -18.74 5.89 -3.86
CA GLN A 8 -17.41 6.45 -3.60
C GLN A 8 -16.79 7.01 -4.88
N ASN A 9 -16.01 8.09 -4.76
CA ASN A 9 -15.26 8.65 -5.88
C ASN A 9 -13.96 7.86 -6.07
N TRP A 10 -13.97 6.90 -7.00
CA TRP A 10 -12.84 6.00 -7.26
C TRP A 10 -11.86 6.56 -8.30
N ALA A 11 -10.56 6.34 -8.08
CA ALA A 11 -9.52 6.59 -9.06
C ALA A 11 -8.54 5.41 -9.15
N VAL A 12 -7.98 5.20 -10.34
CA VAL A 12 -6.90 4.21 -10.59
C VAL A 12 -5.54 4.88 -10.82
N ASP A 13 -5.55 6.19 -11.09
CA ASP A 13 -4.34 6.98 -11.30
C ASP A 13 -4.64 8.46 -11.00
N PHE A 14 -3.99 8.99 -9.95
CA PHE A 14 -4.11 10.40 -9.58
C PHE A 14 -3.34 11.34 -10.52
N SER A 15 -2.38 10.84 -11.30
CA SER A 15 -1.59 11.66 -12.22
C SER A 15 -2.42 12.08 -13.45
N SER A 16 -3.40 11.26 -13.82
CA SER A 16 -4.34 11.49 -14.92
C SER A 16 -5.51 12.44 -14.59
N ILE A 17 -5.55 13.05 -13.38
CA ILE A 17 -6.60 13.99 -13.02
C ILE A 17 -6.49 15.27 -13.86
N SER A 18 -7.57 15.62 -14.56
CA SER A 18 -7.64 16.83 -15.40
C SER A 18 -7.46 18.11 -14.56
N LEU A 19 -7.02 19.21 -15.17
CA LEU A 19 -6.89 20.50 -14.47
C LEU A 19 -8.21 20.95 -13.84
N ILE A 20 -9.32 20.77 -14.56
CA ILE A 20 -10.66 21.15 -14.07
C ILE A 20 -11.02 20.34 -12.83
N ASP A 21 -10.70 19.04 -12.81
CA ASP A 21 -10.99 18.20 -11.65
C ASP A 21 -10.03 18.49 -10.49
N LYS A 22 -8.77 18.85 -10.75
CA LYS A 22 -7.85 19.36 -9.71
C LYS A 22 -8.40 20.63 -9.06
N ILE A 23 -8.99 21.54 -9.84
CA ILE A 23 -9.64 22.75 -9.33
C ILE A 23 -10.86 22.38 -8.48
N LYS A 24 -11.72 21.46 -8.92
CA LYS A 24 -12.86 20.98 -8.13
C LYS A 24 -12.39 20.35 -6.81
N ILE A 25 -11.36 19.51 -6.85
CA ILE A 25 -10.78 18.87 -5.67
C ILE A 25 -10.24 19.93 -4.71
N PHE A 26 -9.53 20.95 -5.21
CA PHE A 26 -9.02 22.04 -4.39
C PHE A 26 -10.12 22.78 -3.64
N PHE A 27 -11.23 23.13 -4.30
CA PHE A 27 -12.33 23.84 -3.64
C PHE A 27 -13.18 22.94 -2.74
N THR A 28 -13.42 21.69 -3.13
CA THR A 28 -14.28 20.76 -2.37
C THR A 28 -13.54 19.98 -1.28
N HIS A 29 -12.21 19.99 -1.29
CA HIS A 29 -11.34 19.16 -0.44
C HIS A 29 -11.66 17.66 -0.49
N LYS A 30 -12.34 17.20 -1.55
CA LYS A 30 -12.77 15.81 -1.72
C LYS A 30 -11.86 15.10 -2.73
N TRP A 31 -10.83 14.46 -2.21
CA TRP A 31 -9.94 13.62 -3.02
C TRP A 31 -10.62 12.30 -3.39
N PRO A 32 -10.35 11.75 -4.60
CA PRO A 32 -10.75 10.39 -4.92
C PRO A 32 -10.00 9.37 -4.05
N THR A 33 -10.62 8.21 -3.87
CA THR A 33 -10.03 7.04 -3.22
C THR A 33 -9.38 6.16 -4.28
N ASP A 34 -8.15 5.74 -4.01
CA ASP A 34 -7.42 4.82 -4.88
C ASP A 34 -8.03 3.41 -4.81
N VAL A 35 -8.42 2.87 -5.98
CA VAL A 35 -9.03 1.54 -6.07
C VAL A 35 -8.06 0.45 -5.63
N GLU A 36 -6.79 0.55 -6.03
CA GLU A 36 -5.77 -0.46 -5.73
C GLU A 36 -5.49 -0.53 -4.22
N SER A 37 -5.41 0.62 -3.55
CA SER A 37 -5.21 0.72 -2.11
C SER A 37 -6.34 0.04 -1.32
N VAL A 38 -7.61 0.30 -1.67
CA VAL A 38 -8.75 -0.39 -1.04
C VAL A 38 -8.74 -1.88 -1.41
N ALA A 39 -8.49 -2.22 -2.67
CA ALA A 39 -8.50 -3.62 -3.10
C ALA A 39 -7.49 -4.48 -2.32
N ILE A 40 -6.26 -4.00 -2.09
CA ILE A 40 -5.26 -4.75 -1.33
C ILE A 40 -5.67 -4.87 0.14
N HIS A 41 -6.24 -3.82 0.74
CA HIS A 41 -6.79 -3.86 2.10
C HIS A 41 -7.89 -4.94 2.24
N GLU A 42 -8.86 -4.93 1.34
CA GLU A 42 -9.96 -5.90 1.35
C GLU A 42 -9.48 -7.33 1.03
N ILE A 43 -8.46 -7.49 0.17
CA ILE A 43 -7.81 -8.79 -0.05
C ILE A 43 -7.15 -9.27 1.25
N GLY A 44 -6.52 -8.39 2.04
CA GLY A 44 -5.98 -8.75 3.34
C GLY A 44 -7.04 -9.32 4.28
N HIS A 45 -8.24 -8.72 4.32
CA HIS A 45 -9.38 -9.29 5.06
C HIS A 45 -9.82 -10.65 4.51
N VAL A 46 -9.83 -10.85 3.19
CA VAL A 46 -10.12 -12.16 2.58
C VAL A 46 -9.08 -13.21 2.96
N LEU A 47 -7.82 -12.81 3.12
CA LEU A 47 -6.72 -13.64 3.62
C LEU A 47 -6.74 -13.81 5.15
N GLY A 48 -7.68 -13.17 5.86
CA GLY A 48 -7.84 -13.33 7.31
C GLY A 48 -7.04 -12.34 8.17
N LEU A 49 -6.47 -11.30 7.58
CA LEU A 49 -5.86 -10.20 8.33
C LEU A 49 -6.93 -9.29 8.93
N ASP A 50 -6.70 -8.84 10.17
CA ASP A 50 -7.50 -7.80 10.81
C ASP A 50 -6.82 -6.42 10.64
N HIS A 51 -7.49 -5.36 11.06
CA HIS A 51 -6.94 -4.03 10.99
C HIS A 51 -5.64 -3.88 11.78
N SER A 52 -4.66 -3.24 11.17
CA SER A 52 -3.45 -2.79 11.84
C SER A 52 -3.69 -1.49 12.62
N SER A 53 -2.98 -1.32 13.73
CA SER A 53 -2.90 -0.03 14.44
C SER A 53 -1.82 0.90 13.84
N ILE A 54 -1.05 0.44 12.87
CA ILE A 54 0.05 1.20 12.26
C ILE A 54 -0.49 2.00 11.07
N PRO A 55 -0.47 3.35 11.11
CA PRO A 55 -1.07 4.19 10.07
C PRO A 55 -0.49 3.97 8.67
N GLU A 56 0.74 3.48 8.57
CA GLU A 56 1.43 3.18 7.31
C GLU A 56 1.06 1.80 6.74
N ALA A 57 0.57 0.87 7.56
CA ALA A 57 0.23 -0.49 7.14
C ALA A 57 -0.97 -0.51 6.21
N VAL A 58 -0.95 -1.32 5.15
CA VAL A 58 -2.09 -1.43 4.23
C VAL A 58 -3.36 -1.83 4.98
N MET A 59 -3.24 -2.67 6.00
CA MET A 59 -4.35 -3.06 6.86
C MET A 59 -4.80 -2.00 7.89
N TYR A 60 -4.25 -0.77 7.89
CA TYR A 60 -4.78 0.29 8.75
C TYR A 60 -6.25 0.60 8.41
N PHE A 61 -7.10 0.74 9.43
CA PHE A 61 -8.56 0.88 9.27
C PHE A 61 -8.99 2.06 8.38
N GLU A 62 -8.15 3.09 8.26
CA GLU A 62 -8.42 4.24 7.40
C GLU A 62 -7.66 4.10 6.09
N THR A 63 -8.38 3.95 4.97
CA THR A 63 -7.78 4.08 3.65
C THR A 63 -7.68 5.57 3.28
N PRO A 64 -6.46 6.09 3.04
CA PRO A 64 -6.30 7.52 2.76
C PRO A 64 -6.88 7.90 1.40
N SER A 65 -7.62 9.02 1.36
CA SER A 65 -8.04 9.62 0.09
C SER A 65 -6.90 10.45 -0.50
N GLY A 66 -6.78 10.46 -1.84
CA GLY A 66 -5.77 11.23 -2.56
C GLY A 66 -4.33 10.73 -2.40
N LYS A 67 -4.13 9.56 -1.80
CA LYS A 67 -2.83 8.89 -1.67
C LYS A 67 -2.95 7.45 -2.11
N LYS A 68 -1.88 6.95 -2.72
CA LYS A 68 -1.75 5.54 -3.06
C LYS A 68 -1.01 4.84 -1.91
N LYS A 69 -1.56 3.74 -1.40
CA LYS A 69 -1.07 2.97 -0.27
C LYS A 69 -1.12 1.48 -0.60
N VAL A 70 -0.16 1.06 -1.42
CA VAL A 70 -0.07 -0.31 -1.98
C VAL A 70 1.21 -1.03 -1.54
N ASP A 71 2.15 -0.30 -0.95
CA ASP A 71 3.39 -0.86 -0.45
C ASP A 71 3.14 -1.56 0.87
N LEU A 72 3.35 -2.88 0.90
CA LEU A 72 3.21 -3.67 2.11
C LEU A 72 4.26 -3.25 3.14
N THR A 73 3.80 -2.99 4.36
CA THR A 73 4.68 -2.77 5.51
C THR A 73 5.13 -4.09 6.11
N LEU A 74 6.11 -4.02 7.02
CA LEU A 74 6.54 -5.19 7.77
C LEU A 74 5.38 -5.81 8.60
N ASP A 75 4.44 -5.00 9.05
CA ASP A 75 3.27 -5.46 9.80
C ASP A 75 2.33 -6.28 8.92
N ASP A 76 2.03 -5.79 7.72
CA ASP A 76 1.21 -6.52 6.73
C ASP A 76 1.86 -7.87 6.37
N VAL A 77 3.18 -7.87 6.14
CA VAL A 77 3.94 -9.09 5.82
C VAL A 77 3.98 -10.07 6.99
N ASN A 78 4.21 -9.58 8.21
CA ASN A 78 4.25 -10.44 9.39
C ASN A 78 2.88 -11.04 9.70
N GLY A 79 1.81 -10.27 9.53
CA GLY A 79 0.44 -10.76 9.69
C GLY A 79 0.13 -11.90 8.73
N ASP A 80 0.42 -11.72 7.45
CA ASP A 80 0.22 -12.76 6.42
C ASP A 80 1.05 -14.01 6.70
N GLN A 81 2.35 -13.83 7.02
CA GLN A 81 3.24 -14.95 7.31
C GLN A 81 2.92 -15.67 8.63
N ALA A 82 2.26 -15.00 9.59
CA ALA A 82 1.77 -15.67 10.79
C ALA A 82 0.65 -16.67 10.47
N LEU A 83 -0.13 -16.42 9.40
CA LEU A 83 -1.22 -17.29 8.96
C LEU A 83 -0.75 -18.39 8.00
N TYR A 84 0.15 -18.05 7.07
CA TYR A 84 0.49 -18.91 5.94
C TYR A 84 1.96 -19.35 5.89
N GLY A 85 2.82 -18.83 6.78
CA GLY A 85 4.25 -19.06 6.78
C GLY A 85 5.00 -18.18 5.76
N SER A 86 6.33 -18.16 5.87
CA SER A 86 7.18 -17.43 4.92
C SER A 86 7.18 -18.07 3.54
N ASN A 87 7.26 -17.25 2.49
CA ASN A 87 7.34 -17.72 1.11
C ASN A 87 8.52 -18.70 0.93
N PRO A 88 8.30 -19.97 0.56
CA PRO A 88 9.37 -20.96 0.45
C PRO A 88 10.36 -20.68 -0.68
N ASN A 89 10.02 -19.80 -1.63
CA ASN A 89 10.86 -19.41 -2.75
C ASN A 89 11.71 -18.16 -2.46
N VAL A 90 11.79 -17.71 -1.20
CA VAL A 90 12.70 -16.60 -0.83
C VAL A 90 14.15 -16.98 -1.11
N ASN A 91 14.70 -16.41 -2.18
CA ASN A 91 16.11 -16.55 -2.48
C ASN A 91 16.92 -15.65 -1.54
N LEU A 92 17.34 -16.22 -0.41
CA LEU A 92 18.15 -15.56 0.62
C LEU A 92 19.45 -14.96 0.06
N ASP A 93 20.03 -15.56 -0.97
CA ASP A 93 21.25 -15.05 -1.61
C ASP A 93 21.00 -13.75 -2.38
N SER A 94 19.84 -13.62 -3.01
CA SER A 94 19.43 -12.40 -3.69
C SER A 94 19.19 -11.23 -2.72
N LEU A 95 18.63 -11.53 -1.54
CA LEU A 95 18.39 -10.55 -0.48
C LEU A 95 19.70 -10.10 0.19
N LYS A 96 20.60 -11.05 0.48
CA LYS A 96 21.95 -10.74 0.98
C LYS A 96 22.74 -9.87 -0.01
N ARG A 97 22.67 -10.17 -1.32
CA ARG A 97 23.34 -9.36 -2.35
C ARG A 97 22.77 -7.94 -2.45
N LYS A 98 21.46 -7.75 -2.38
CA LYS A 98 20.84 -6.41 -2.37
C LYS A 98 21.26 -5.60 -1.14
N ASN A 99 21.31 -6.22 0.04
CA ASN A 99 21.72 -5.55 1.28
C ASN A 99 23.22 -5.24 1.32
N SER A 100 24.08 -6.08 0.75
CA SER A 100 25.51 -5.78 0.62
C SER A 100 25.78 -4.70 -0.44
N ALA A 101 25.02 -4.69 -1.54
CA ALA A 101 25.11 -3.63 -2.54
C ALA A 101 24.68 -2.27 -1.97
N SER A 102 23.54 -2.20 -1.26
CA SER A 102 23.11 -0.95 -0.61
C SER A 102 24.10 -0.46 0.45
N LYS A 103 24.73 -1.38 1.19
CA LYS A 103 25.79 -1.05 2.17
C LYS A 103 27.10 -0.57 1.50
N SER A 104 27.40 -1.03 0.29
CA SER A 104 28.56 -0.60 -0.49
C SER A 104 28.41 0.80 -1.10
N PHE A 105 27.18 1.26 -1.36
CA PHE A 105 26.92 2.59 -1.93
C PHE A 105 26.87 3.72 -0.87
N GLY A 106 26.91 3.39 0.43
CA GLY A 106 26.85 4.35 1.54
C GLY A 106 28.19 4.76 2.16
N LEU A 107 29.33 4.42 1.55
CA LEU A 107 30.67 4.77 2.06
C LEU A 107 31.49 5.48 0.98
N LYS A 108 31.13 6.73 0.68
CA LYS A 108 32.04 7.66 -0.01
C LYS A 108 31.64 9.13 0.16
N GLU A 109 31.58 9.62 1.40
CA GLU A 109 31.81 11.04 1.69
C GLU A 109 32.64 11.19 2.97
N ILE A 110 33.95 11.37 2.77
CA ILE A 110 34.88 12.19 3.55
C ILE A 110 35.76 12.91 2.55
#